data_AF-A0A428XX91-F1
#
_entry.id   AF-A0A428XX91-F1
#
_cell.length_a   1.000
_cell.length_b   1.000
_cell.length_c   1.000
_cell.angle_alpha   90.00
_cell.angle_beta   90.00
_cell.angle_gamma   90.00
#
_symmetry.space_group_name_H-M   'P 1'
#
loop_
_entity.id
_entity.type
_entity.pdbx_description
1 polymer ?
#
loop_
_entity_poly.entity_id
_entity_poly.type
_entity_poly.pdbx_seq_one_letter_code
_entity_poly.pdbx_strand_id
1 'polypeptide(L)'
;MGLLTAVSALTLCLLAGGGAAVAAGGASARECARPGVLFCENFDRLPLGGASSLDWGIDTRNGTLTVERPAAGRGGKVLHVRTLDNGRAFLRVDDLAVPPGGFYGRMRLRVAAFPTAPDWAHFTLVEATGAGSAEVVRPVGGQYVPTVRRALWGIGADGGPTGDWTAWTESAPATAGAWQCVEWRLDPVTNSVTTWFDGDVTLTASEQAHGGNQVPFILPAVDTVKIGWQLYQGGTAPAGFDLWIDDIALSSRRVGC
;
A
#
# COMPACT_ATOMS: atom_id res chain seq x y z
N MET A 1 25.02 -79.19 -5.91
CA MET A 1 25.00 -78.32 -7.11
C MET A 1 24.02 -77.18 -6.82
N GLY A 2 24.53 -75.96 -6.59
CA GLY A 2 23.78 -74.69 -6.49
C GLY A 2 22.97 -74.47 -5.20
N LEU A 3 22.82 -73.26 -4.64
CA LEU A 3 23.36 -71.93 -4.96
C LEU A 3 23.11 -71.06 -3.69
N LEU A 4 24.13 -70.35 -3.21
CA LEU A 4 24.01 -69.33 -2.15
C LEU A 4 23.47 -68.03 -2.76
N THR A 5 22.39 -67.47 -2.20
CA THR A 5 21.90 -66.13 -2.52
C THR A 5 22.35 -65.13 -1.46
N ALA A 6 23.26 -64.23 -1.85
CA ALA A 6 23.66 -63.06 -1.08
C ALA A 6 22.72 -61.88 -1.39
N VAL A 7 22.21 -61.21 -0.35
CA VAL A 7 21.43 -59.98 -0.47
C VAL A 7 22.35 -58.80 -0.20
N SER A 8 22.59 -57.98 -1.22
CA SER A 8 23.35 -56.72 -1.13
C SER A 8 22.49 -55.61 -0.52
N ALA A 9 23.00 -54.96 0.53
CA ALA A 9 22.44 -53.73 1.09
C ALA A 9 22.96 -52.51 0.30
N LEU A 10 22.04 -51.69 -0.22
CA LEU A 10 22.35 -50.42 -0.89
C LEU A 10 22.23 -49.29 0.13
N THR A 11 23.35 -48.71 0.55
CA THR A 11 23.39 -47.55 1.45
C THR A 11 23.22 -46.27 0.63
N LEU A 12 22.12 -45.54 0.84
CA LEU A 12 21.85 -44.26 0.19
C LEU A 12 22.41 -43.11 1.05
N CYS A 13 23.48 -42.45 0.59
CA CYS A 13 24.00 -41.23 1.21
C CYS A 13 23.15 -40.02 0.79
N LEU A 14 22.40 -39.45 1.74
CA LEU A 14 21.73 -38.15 1.60
C LEU A 14 22.70 -37.03 2.04
N LEU A 15 23.23 -36.27 1.08
CA LEU A 15 23.87 -34.97 1.32
C LEU A 15 22.80 -33.88 1.26
N ALA A 16 22.25 -33.49 2.40
CA ALA A 16 21.44 -32.27 2.50
C ALA A 16 22.39 -31.07 2.68
N GLY A 17 22.60 -30.32 1.59
CA GLY A 17 23.40 -29.11 1.59
C GLY A 17 22.81 -28.04 2.51
N GLY A 18 23.65 -27.44 3.35
CA GLY A 18 23.31 -26.29 4.15
C GLY A 18 23.03 -25.08 3.26
N GLY A 19 21.74 -24.76 3.10
CA GLY A 19 21.32 -23.48 2.53
C GLY A 19 21.64 -22.36 3.52
N ALA A 20 22.60 -21.50 3.18
CA ALA A 20 22.86 -20.28 3.90
C ALA A 20 21.61 -19.38 3.84
N ALA A 21 20.96 -19.17 4.98
CA ALA A 21 19.91 -18.16 5.12
C ALA A 21 20.55 -16.78 4.93
N VAL A 22 20.30 -16.15 3.78
CA VAL A 22 20.69 -14.76 3.53
C VAL A 22 19.84 -13.89 4.45
N ALA A 23 20.50 -13.23 5.42
CA ALA A 23 19.86 -12.30 6.34
C ALA A 23 19.32 -11.08 5.56
N ALA A 24 18.01 -11.09 5.27
CA ALA A 24 17.33 -10.00 4.58
C ALA A 24 17.19 -8.71 5.43
N GLY A 25 17.57 -8.73 6.71
CA GLY A 25 17.39 -7.58 7.62
C GLY A 25 18.33 -6.39 7.42
N GLY A 26 19.36 -6.51 6.56
CA GLY A 26 20.35 -5.44 6.35
C GLY A 26 19.99 -4.42 5.25
N ALA A 27 19.11 -4.78 4.32
CA ALA A 27 18.76 -3.94 3.17
C ALA A 27 17.76 -2.83 3.55
N SER A 28 16.77 -3.14 4.38
CA SER A 28 15.69 -2.22 4.74
C SER A 28 16.16 -1.06 5.65
N ALA A 29 17.04 -1.33 6.62
CA ALA A 29 17.61 -0.28 7.47
C ALA A 29 18.50 0.72 6.70
N ARG A 30 19.16 0.27 5.63
CA ARG A 30 19.93 1.16 4.73
C ARG A 30 19.03 1.98 3.81
N GLU A 31 17.81 1.51 3.52
CA GLU A 31 16.83 2.28 2.73
C GLU A 31 16.30 3.49 3.49
N CYS A 32 15.98 3.34 4.77
CA CYS A 32 15.51 4.45 5.61
C CYS A 32 16.59 5.52 5.88
N ALA A 33 17.87 5.21 5.64
CA ALA A 33 18.99 6.14 5.85
C ALA A 33 19.42 6.89 4.58
N ARG A 34 18.69 6.74 3.45
CA ARG A 34 19.04 7.39 2.19
C ARG A 34 18.81 8.91 2.24
N PRO A 35 19.64 9.73 1.56
CA PRO A 35 19.38 11.16 1.43
C PRO A 35 18.02 11.44 0.79
N GLY A 36 17.27 12.36 1.38
CA GLY A 36 15.95 12.78 0.90
C GLY A 36 14.79 11.92 1.38
N VAL A 37 15.00 10.95 2.28
CA VAL A 37 13.90 10.29 3.00
C VAL A 37 13.25 11.30 3.95
N LEU A 38 11.93 11.43 3.85
CA LEU A 38 11.08 12.24 4.71
C LEU A 38 10.48 11.39 5.84
N PHE A 39 10.12 10.15 5.54
CA PHE A 39 9.59 9.16 6.48
C PHE A 39 9.91 7.76 5.99
N CYS A 40 10.13 6.80 6.89
CA CYS A 40 10.34 5.40 6.54
C CYS A 40 9.91 4.47 7.67
N GLU A 41 9.24 3.37 7.33
CA GLU A 41 8.82 2.35 8.28
C GLU A 41 8.82 0.97 7.61
N ASN A 42 9.49 0.01 8.25
CA ASN A 42 9.61 -1.40 7.83
C ASN A 42 9.15 -2.37 8.92
N PHE A 43 8.63 -1.85 10.02
CA PHE A 43 8.06 -2.54 11.17
C PHE A 43 9.01 -3.47 11.95
N ASP A 44 10.23 -3.72 11.45
CA ASP A 44 11.21 -4.64 12.02
C ASP A 44 11.68 -4.25 13.43
N ARG A 45 11.52 -2.99 13.82
CA ARG A 45 11.87 -2.49 15.16
C ARG A 45 10.72 -2.53 16.16
N LEU A 46 9.48 -2.70 15.69
CA LEU A 46 8.30 -2.66 16.54
C LEU A 46 8.05 -4.03 17.21
N PRO A 47 7.40 -4.07 18.39
CA PRO A 47 6.91 -5.32 18.96
C PRO A 47 5.79 -5.92 18.09
N LEU A 48 5.56 -7.22 18.21
CA LEU A 48 4.38 -7.86 17.62
C LEU A 48 3.12 -7.46 18.42
N GLY A 49 1.96 -7.42 17.76
CA GLY A 49 0.68 -7.07 18.37
C GLY A 49 0.20 -5.69 17.95
N GLY A 50 -0.53 -4.97 18.81
CA GLY A 50 -1.04 -3.63 18.50
C GLY A 50 0.07 -2.70 18.00
N ALA A 51 -0.14 -2.08 16.85
CA ALA A 51 0.86 -1.22 16.25
C ALA A 51 0.96 0.09 17.06
N SER A 52 2.16 0.52 17.42
CA SER A 52 2.41 1.79 18.11
C SER A 52 3.82 2.28 17.81
N SER A 53 3.99 3.57 17.55
CA SER A 53 5.29 4.21 17.35
C SER A 53 5.29 5.63 17.92
N LEU A 54 6.48 6.19 18.10
CA LEU A 54 6.65 7.63 18.35
C LEU A 54 6.76 8.43 17.06
N ASP A 55 7.02 7.76 15.93
CA ASP A 55 7.28 8.40 14.63
C ASP A 55 6.01 8.59 13.80
N TRP A 56 4.89 8.01 14.23
CA TRP A 56 3.60 8.06 13.52
C TRP A 56 2.43 7.75 14.47
N GLY A 57 1.24 8.23 14.12
CA GLY A 57 -0.02 8.05 14.84
C GLY A 57 -0.97 7.04 14.19
N ILE A 58 -2.14 6.84 14.81
CA ILE A 58 -3.16 5.87 14.38
C ILE A 58 -4.49 6.60 14.17
N ASP A 59 -5.14 6.36 13.03
CA ASP A 59 -6.51 6.81 12.74
C ASP A 59 -7.38 5.59 12.40
N THR A 60 -8.27 5.21 13.32
CA THR A 60 -9.10 4.01 13.19
C THR A 60 -10.57 4.26 13.51
N ARG A 61 -11.46 3.60 12.75
CA ARG A 61 -12.88 3.43 13.04
C ARG A 61 -13.29 2.05 12.52
N ASN A 62 -13.79 1.16 13.38
CA ASN A 62 -14.11 -0.23 13.00
C ASN A 62 -12.93 -0.94 12.31
N GLY A 63 -11.72 -0.70 12.82
CA GLY A 63 -10.51 -1.30 12.27
C GLY A 63 -9.36 -1.29 13.26
N THR A 64 -8.33 -2.07 12.96
CA THR A 64 -7.15 -2.27 13.79
C THR A 64 -5.89 -2.27 12.94
N LEU A 65 -4.79 -1.87 13.57
CA LEU A 65 -3.44 -1.99 13.06
C LEU A 65 -2.64 -2.91 13.99
N THR A 66 -2.04 -3.95 13.43
CA THR A 66 -1.20 -4.88 14.19
C THR A 66 0.09 -5.18 13.45
N VAL A 67 1.20 -5.22 14.16
CA VAL A 67 2.48 -5.67 13.64
C VAL A 67 2.55 -7.19 13.80
N GLU A 68 2.77 -7.90 12.70
CA GLU A 68 2.83 -9.35 12.70
C GLU A 68 3.97 -9.90 11.82
N ARG A 69 4.19 -11.22 11.89
CA ARG A 69 5.05 -11.92 10.93
C ARG A 69 4.17 -12.41 9.78
N PRO A 70 4.54 -12.12 8.52
CA PRO A 70 3.74 -12.57 7.39
C PRO A 70 3.77 -14.09 7.27
N ALA A 71 2.62 -14.71 6.97
CA ALA A 71 2.50 -16.17 6.89
C ALA A 71 3.26 -16.80 5.71
N ALA A 72 3.57 -16.05 4.64
CA ALA A 72 4.28 -16.56 3.46
C ALA A 72 5.06 -15.47 2.71
N GLY A 73 6.28 -15.82 2.26
CA GLY A 73 6.99 -15.17 1.15
C GLY A 73 7.84 -13.94 1.46
N ARG A 74 7.64 -13.27 2.61
CA ARG A 74 8.41 -12.08 2.99
C ARG A 74 9.09 -12.28 4.35
N GLY A 75 10.36 -11.91 4.47
CA GLY A 75 11.05 -11.87 5.76
C GLY A 75 10.62 -10.66 6.59
N GLY A 76 10.97 -10.62 7.88
CA GLY A 76 10.72 -9.46 8.74
C GLY A 76 9.35 -9.43 9.38
N LYS A 77 8.87 -8.22 9.67
CA LYS A 77 7.53 -7.94 10.19
C LYS A 77 6.77 -7.02 9.24
N VAL A 78 5.45 -7.07 9.30
CA VAL A 78 4.57 -6.26 8.45
C VAL A 78 3.49 -5.61 9.30
N LEU A 79 2.92 -4.53 8.81
CA LEU A 79 1.68 -3.98 9.33
C LEU A 79 0.50 -4.71 8.71
N HIS A 80 -0.25 -5.44 9.52
CA HIS A 80 -1.57 -5.95 9.17
C HIS A 80 -2.63 -4.90 9.54
N VAL A 81 -3.41 -4.51 8.55
CA VAL A 81 -4.56 -3.63 8.68
C VAL A 81 -5.79 -4.49 8.50
N ARG A 82 -6.72 -4.39 9.45
CA ARG A 82 -8.01 -5.07 9.41
C ARG A 82 -9.13 -4.06 9.60
N THR A 83 -10.14 -4.07 8.74
CA THR A 83 -11.37 -3.28 8.92
C THR A 83 -12.62 -4.15 8.76
N LEU A 84 -13.73 -3.68 9.32
CA LEU A 84 -15.06 -4.26 9.13
C LEU A 84 -15.93 -3.26 8.37
N ASP A 85 -16.69 -3.74 7.39
CA ASP A 85 -17.61 -2.96 6.56
C ASP A 85 -16.95 -1.66 6.03
N ASN A 86 -17.59 -0.50 6.22
CA ASN A 86 -17.05 0.83 5.87
C ASN A 86 -16.03 1.40 6.88
N GLY A 87 -15.29 0.50 7.54
CA GLY A 87 -14.26 0.86 8.50
C GLY A 87 -13.04 1.52 7.86
N ARG A 88 -12.24 2.17 8.71
CA ARG A 88 -10.92 2.68 8.37
C ARG A 88 -9.88 2.32 9.41
N ALA A 89 -8.65 2.17 8.97
CA ALA A 89 -7.48 2.01 9.81
C ALA A 89 -6.25 2.48 9.04
N PHE A 90 -5.61 3.54 9.54
CA PHE A 90 -4.44 4.16 8.93
C PHE A 90 -3.33 4.37 9.96
N LEU A 91 -2.10 4.09 9.54
CA LEU A 91 -0.93 4.76 10.08
C LEU A 91 -0.94 6.20 9.56
N ARG A 92 -0.70 7.18 10.42
CA ARG A 92 -0.73 8.61 10.11
C ARG A 92 0.63 9.23 10.38
N VAL A 93 1.20 9.88 9.38
CA VAL A 93 2.41 10.69 9.50
C VAL A 93 1.99 12.15 9.39
N ASP A 94 2.25 12.90 10.45
CA ASP A 94 1.98 14.33 10.56
C ASP A 94 3.28 15.14 10.40
N ASP A 95 3.13 16.46 10.27
CA ASP A 95 4.25 17.42 10.24
C ASP A 95 5.34 17.11 9.20
N LEU A 96 4.95 16.53 8.06
CA LEU A 96 5.87 16.22 6.97
C LEU A 96 6.44 17.52 6.36
N ALA A 97 7.76 17.65 6.41
CA ALA A 97 8.49 18.72 5.73
C ALA A 97 8.66 18.40 4.23
N VAL A 98 7.58 18.50 3.45
CA VAL A 98 7.59 18.27 2.01
C VAL A 98 8.34 19.41 1.29
N PRO A 99 9.35 19.11 0.45
CA PRO A 99 10.06 20.14 -0.28
C PRO A 99 9.21 20.73 -1.42
N PRO A 100 9.54 21.91 -1.94
CA PRO A 100 8.75 22.56 -3.00
C PRO A 100 8.57 21.75 -4.28
N GLY A 101 9.45 20.78 -4.55
CA GLY A 101 9.36 19.88 -5.71
C GLY A 101 8.41 18.68 -5.50
N GLY A 102 7.73 18.60 -4.36
CA GLY A 102 6.88 17.49 -3.98
C GLY A 102 7.65 16.30 -3.43
N PHE A 103 6.98 15.15 -3.39
CA PHE A 103 7.57 13.92 -2.86
C PHE A 103 6.99 12.68 -3.56
N TYR A 104 7.70 11.58 -3.37
CA TYR A 104 7.33 10.23 -3.73
C TYR A 104 6.96 9.47 -2.48
N GLY A 105 5.97 8.59 -2.57
CA GLY A 105 5.73 7.55 -1.58
C GLY A 105 5.86 6.18 -2.20
N ARG A 106 6.31 5.20 -1.42
CA ARG A 106 6.38 3.79 -1.81
C ARG A 106 5.88 2.96 -0.65
N MET A 107 5.10 1.93 -0.96
CA MET A 107 4.83 0.82 -0.04
C MET A 107 4.84 -0.50 -0.81
N ARG A 108 5.15 -1.58 -0.12
CA ARG A 108 4.82 -2.93 -0.59
C ARG A 108 3.51 -3.32 0.07
N LEU A 109 2.55 -3.76 -0.73
CA LEU A 109 1.17 -3.96 -0.35
C LEU A 109 0.70 -5.35 -0.77
N ARG A 110 -0.09 -5.99 0.09
CA ARG A 110 -0.91 -7.15 -0.27
C ARG A 110 -2.30 -6.96 0.29
N VAL A 111 -3.33 -6.99 -0.55
CA VAL A 111 -4.73 -6.91 -0.14
C VAL A 111 -5.36 -8.28 -0.23
N ALA A 112 -5.99 -8.78 0.85
CA ALA A 112 -6.57 -10.12 0.86
C ALA A 112 -7.73 -10.26 -0.13
N ALA A 113 -8.60 -9.25 -0.19
CA ALA A 113 -9.75 -9.16 -1.08
C ALA A 113 -10.14 -7.69 -1.29
N PHE A 114 -10.70 -7.37 -2.45
CA PHE A 114 -11.27 -6.06 -2.75
C PHE A 114 -12.80 -6.11 -2.67
N PRO A 115 -13.49 -4.96 -2.49
CA PRO A 115 -14.94 -4.96 -2.44
C PRO A 115 -15.54 -5.44 -3.78
N THR A 116 -16.61 -6.21 -3.68
CA THR A 116 -17.50 -6.62 -4.77
C THR A 116 -18.94 -6.16 -4.55
N ALA A 117 -19.20 -5.51 -3.41
CA ALA A 117 -20.44 -4.83 -3.09
C ALA A 117 -20.17 -3.74 -2.03
N PRO A 118 -21.01 -2.67 -1.98
CA PRO A 118 -22.03 -2.34 -2.98
C PRO A 118 -21.41 -1.93 -4.32
N ASP A 119 -22.26 -1.78 -5.34
CA ASP A 119 -21.85 -1.18 -6.61
C ASP A 119 -21.16 0.17 -6.35
N TRP A 120 -20.06 0.43 -7.05
CA TRP A 120 -19.26 1.66 -6.91
C TRP A 120 -18.59 1.84 -5.55
N ALA A 121 -18.42 0.77 -4.76
CA ALA A 121 -17.68 0.81 -3.50
C ALA A 121 -16.27 1.37 -3.68
N HIS A 122 -16.01 2.52 -3.05
CA HIS A 122 -14.76 3.28 -3.09
C HIS A 122 -13.90 2.87 -1.89
N PHE A 123 -12.66 2.50 -2.17
CA PHE A 123 -11.63 2.23 -1.17
C PHE A 123 -10.42 3.14 -1.35
N THR A 124 -9.75 3.46 -0.24
CA THR A 124 -8.57 4.32 -0.19
C THR A 124 -7.49 3.65 0.64
N LEU A 125 -6.25 3.74 0.17
CA LEU A 125 -5.08 3.22 0.87
C LEU A 125 -4.13 4.32 1.31
N VAL A 126 -4.09 5.43 0.58
CA VAL A 126 -3.28 6.59 0.93
C VAL A 126 -4.16 7.85 0.89
N GLU A 127 -4.08 8.67 1.93
CA GLU A 127 -4.62 10.03 1.95
C GLU A 127 -3.47 11.02 2.15
N ALA A 128 -3.53 12.15 1.45
CA ALA A 128 -2.62 13.27 1.63
C ALA A 128 -3.43 14.56 1.81
N THR A 129 -3.17 15.28 2.89
CA THR A 129 -3.82 16.54 3.23
C THR A 129 -2.79 17.58 3.63
N GLY A 130 -3.20 18.85 3.64
CA GLY A 130 -2.37 19.94 4.12
C GLY A 130 -3.02 21.29 3.83
N ALA A 131 -2.24 22.35 3.89
CA ALA A 131 -2.74 23.72 3.73
C ALA A 131 -3.01 24.10 2.26
N GLY A 132 -3.71 25.21 2.05
CA GLY A 132 -3.88 25.83 0.72
C GLY A 132 -4.95 25.19 -0.18
N SER A 133 -5.47 24.01 0.18
CA SER A 133 -6.58 23.34 -0.49
C SER A 133 -7.41 22.55 0.51
N ALA A 134 -8.72 22.43 0.28
CA ALA A 134 -9.59 21.56 1.07
C ALA A 134 -9.62 20.11 0.54
N GLU A 135 -8.95 19.84 -0.59
CA GLU A 135 -8.86 18.52 -1.20
C GLU A 135 -8.16 17.52 -0.25
N VAL A 136 -8.81 16.38 0.01
CA VAL A 136 -8.17 15.19 0.55
C VAL A 136 -7.74 14.33 -0.64
N VAL A 137 -6.45 14.36 -0.96
CA VAL A 137 -5.92 13.69 -2.14
C VAL A 137 -5.70 12.21 -1.83
N ARG A 138 -6.17 11.33 -2.71
CA ARG A 138 -6.07 9.87 -2.57
C ARG A 138 -5.21 9.31 -3.70
N PRO A 139 -3.88 9.39 -3.60
CA PRO A 139 -3.00 8.93 -4.69
C PRO A 139 -3.08 7.42 -4.90
N VAL A 140 -3.44 6.66 -3.86
CA VAL A 140 -3.63 5.21 -3.95
C VAL A 140 -5.00 4.87 -3.39
N GLY A 141 -5.89 4.44 -4.28
CA GLY A 141 -7.23 3.98 -3.96
C GLY A 141 -7.82 3.24 -5.14
N GLY A 142 -9.14 3.14 -5.17
CA GLY A 142 -9.82 2.51 -6.28
C GLY A 142 -11.31 2.32 -6.02
N GLN A 143 -11.96 1.67 -6.97
CA GLN A 143 -13.40 1.49 -6.94
C GLN A 143 -13.81 0.13 -7.47
N TYR A 144 -14.82 -0.48 -6.86
CA TYR A 144 -15.53 -1.61 -7.46
C TYR A 144 -16.42 -1.11 -8.59
N VAL A 145 -16.11 -1.53 -9.82
CA VAL A 145 -16.82 -1.09 -11.02
C VAL A 145 -17.77 -2.21 -11.48
N PRO A 146 -19.09 -2.06 -11.28
CA PRO A 146 -20.05 -3.15 -11.51
C PRO A 146 -20.21 -3.51 -12.98
N THR A 147 -19.99 -2.57 -13.90
CA THR A 147 -20.09 -2.82 -15.35
C THR A 147 -19.02 -3.79 -15.86
N VAL A 148 -17.85 -3.83 -15.22
CA VAL A 148 -16.76 -4.79 -15.52
C VAL A 148 -16.52 -5.80 -14.40
N ARG A 149 -17.35 -5.76 -13.35
CA ARG A 149 -17.40 -6.68 -12.20
C ARG A 149 -16.04 -6.92 -11.53
N ARG A 150 -15.28 -5.85 -11.32
CA ARG A 150 -13.96 -5.91 -10.69
C ARG A 150 -13.61 -4.61 -9.97
N ALA A 151 -12.71 -4.71 -8.99
CA ALA A 151 -12.06 -3.55 -8.43
C ALA A 151 -10.96 -3.05 -9.36
N LEU A 152 -10.91 -1.75 -9.57
CA LEU A 152 -9.92 -1.07 -10.39
C LEU A 152 -9.16 -0.07 -9.52
N TRP A 153 -7.85 0.03 -9.71
CA TRP A 153 -7.05 1.08 -9.11
C TRP A 153 -7.46 2.45 -9.68
N GLY A 154 -7.41 3.47 -8.83
CA GLY A 154 -7.75 4.84 -9.19
C GLY A 154 -7.06 5.84 -8.28
N ILE A 155 -6.80 7.02 -8.83
CA ILE A 155 -6.49 8.21 -8.04
C ILE A 155 -7.81 8.89 -7.72
N GLY A 156 -7.98 9.44 -6.52
CA GLY A 156 -9.19 10.17 -6.16
C GLY A 156 -8.89 11.45 -5.39
N ALA A 157 -9.94 12.24 -5.19
CA ALA A 157 -9.97 13.30 -4.20
C ALA A 157 -11.42 13.53 -3.72
N ASP A 158 -11.57 14.19 -2.58
CA ASP A 158 -12.85 14.72 -2.08
C ASP A 158 -12.62 15.95 -1.20
N GLY A 159 -13.68 16.51 -0.63
CA GLY A 159 -13.62 17.64 0.31
C GLY A 159 -13.43 19.00 -0.35
N GLY A 160 -12.81 19.06 -1.53
CA GLY A 160 -12.63 20.28 -2.31
C GLY A 160 -13.67 20.52 -3.41
N PRO A 161 -13.50 21.61 -4.20
CA PRO A 161 -14.44 22.01 -5.25
C PRO A 161 -14.61 20.98 -6.37
N THR A 162 -13.65 20.08 -6.55
CA THR A 162 -13.73 19.01 -7.57
C THR A 162 -14.75 17.92 -7.22
N GLY A 163 -15.28 17.91 -5.99
CA GLY A 163 -16.23 16.91 -5.51
C GLY A 163 -15.54 15.58 -5.17
N ASP A 164 -16.34 14.55 -4.83
CA ASP A 164 -15.84 13.18 -4.64
C ASP A 164 -15.68 12.50 -6.00
N TRP A 165 -14.45 12.08 -6.32
CA TRP A 165 -14.15 11.37 -7.55
C TRP A 165 -13.06 10.32 -7.39
N THR A 166 -13.09 9.36 -8.33
CA THR A 166 -12.04 8.34 -8.51
C THR A 166 -11.79 8.15 -10.00
N ALA A 167 -10.60 8.52 -10.46
CA ALA A 167 -10.13 8.35 -11.83
C ALA A 167 -9.48 6.96 -11.99
N TRP A 168 -10.32 5.94 -12.16
CA TRP A 168 -9.90 4.58 -12.50
C TRP A 168 -9.91 4.34 -14.02
N THR A 169 -9.28 3.25 -14.46
CA THR A 169 -9.32 2.76 -15.85
C THR A 169 -9.39 1.24 -15.89
N GLU A 170 -10.05 0.66 -16.90
CA GLU A 170 -10.13 -0.79 -17.08
C GLU A 170 -8.75 -1.46 -17.24
N SER A 171 -7.75 -0.71 -17.70
CA SER A 171 -6.36 -1.17 -17.83
C SER A 171 -5.60 -1.26 -16.50
N ALA A 172 -6.22 -0.90 -15.37
CA ALA A 172 -5.61 -0.90 -14.04
C ALA A 172 -6.36 -1.82 -13.05
N PRO A 173 -6.45 -3.13 -13.31
CA PRO A 173 -7.14 -4.06 -12.41
C PRO A 173 -6.43 -4.18 -11.05
N ALA A 174 -7.21 -4.17 -9.97
CA ALA A 174 -6.72 -4.47 -8.64
C ALA A 174 -6.66 -5.98 -8.40
N THR A 175 -5.48 -6.48 -8.02
CA THR A 175 -5.23 -7.92 -7.84
C THR A 175 -5.12 -8.27 -6.36
N ALA A 176 -6.03 -9.11 -5.88
CA ALA A 176 -6.01 -9.59 -4.50
C ALA A 176 -4.98 -10.72 -4.29
N GLY A 177 -4.54 -10.90 -3.05
CA GLY A 177 -3.75 -12.04 -2.59
C GLY A 177 -2.26 -12.00 -2.96
N ALA A 178 -1.82 -11.05 -3.78
CA ALA A 178 -0.43 -10.89 -4.22
C ALA A 178 0.26 -9.69 -3.53
N TRP A 179 1.56 -9.82 -3.28
CA TRP A 179 2.39 -8.67 -2.92
C TRP A 179 2.72 -7.88 -4.18
N GLN A 180 2.50 -6.57 -4.12
CA GLN A 180 2.83 -5.61 -5.17
C GLN A 180 3.58 -4.42 -4.59
N CYS A 181 4.42 -3.81 -5.38
CA CYS A 181 4.98 -2.50 -5.12
C CYS A 181 4.04 -1.42 -5.60
N VAL A 182 3.70 -0.49 -4.73
CA VAL A 182 2.97 0.72 -5.09
C VAL A 182 3.87 1.90 -4.84
N GLU A 183 4.13 2.69 -5.88
CA GLU A 183 4.83 3.96 -5.78
C GLU A 183 3.89 5.07 -6.24
N TRP A 184 3.93 6.24 -5.63
CA TRP A 184 3.21 7.42 -6.10
C TRP A 184 4.07 8.67 -5.99
N ARG A 185 3.70 9.70 -6.74
CA ARG A 185 4.30 11.03 -6.72
C ARG A 185 3.21 12.07 -6.59
N LEU A 186 3.39 13.00 -5.66
CA LEU A 186 2.65 14.26 -5.61
C LEU A 186 3.58 15.36 -6.07
N ASP A 187 3.25 15.99 -7.20
CA ASP A 187 4.05 17.04 -7.82
C ASP A 187 3.30 18.38 -7.79
N PRO A 188 3.60 19.27 -6.83
CA PRO A 188 2.97 20.58 -6.75
C PRO A 188 3.45 21.53 -7.86
N VAL A 189 4.57 21.26 -8.54
CA VAL A 189 5.07 22.12 -9.63
C VAL A 189 4.17 22.01 -10.86
N THR A 190 3.70 20.79 -11.14
CA THR A 190 2.80 20.50 -12.27
C THR A 190 1.35 20.27 -11.83
N ASN A 191 1.07 20.41 -10.54
CA ASN A 191 -0.20 20.06 -9.91
C ASN A 191 -0.73 18.70 -10.38
N SER A 192 0.08 17.66 -10.18
CA SER A 192 -0.21 16.32 -10.67
C SER A 192 0.06 15.22 -9.65
N VAL A 193 -0.71 14.14 -9.79
CA VAL A 193 -0.53 12.88 -9.09
C VAL A 193 -0.16 11.84 -10.12
N THR A 194 0.85 11.03 -9.83
CA THR A 194 1.16 9.83 -10.61
C THR A 194 1.31 8.64 -9.69
N THR A 195 0.72 7.51 -10.05
CA THR A 195 0.78 6.28 -9.26
C THR A 195 1.19 5.11 -10.14
N TRP A 196 2.13 4.30 -9.67
CA TRP A 196 2.66 3.12 -10.31
C TRP A 196 2.37 1.88 -9.48
N PHE A 197 1.94 0.80 -10.14
CA PHE A 197 1.81 -0.53 -9.54
C PHE A 197 2.75 -1.49 -10.28
N ASP A 198 3.72 -2.04 -9.55
CA ASP A 198 4.80 -2.93 -10.02
C ASP A 198 5.60 -2.40 -11.23
N GLY A 199 5.45 -1.11 -11.57
CA GLY A 199 6.03 -0.49 -12.77
C GLY A 199 5.21 -0.69 -14.05
N ASP A 200 4.23 -1.59 -14.07
CA ASP A 200 3.46 -1.97 -15.25
C ASP A 200 2.23 -1.09 -15.47
N VAL A 201 1.56 -0.69 -14.38
CA VAL A 201 0.39 0.18 -14.43
C VAL A 201 0.79 1.57 -14.00
N THR A 202 0.43 2.57 -14.81
CA THR A 202 0.58 4.00 -14.46
C THR A 202 -0.77 4.70 -14.51
N LEU A 203 -1.11 5.40 -13.44
CA LEU A 203 -2.27 6.28 -13.34
C LEU A 203 -1.80 7.71 -13.17
N THR A 204 -2.53 8.67 -13.74
CA THR A 204 -2.25 10.09 -13.60
C THR A 204 -3.53 10.87 -13.36
N ALA A 205 -3.47 11.88 -12.49
CA ALA A 205 -4.45 12.94 -12.40
C ALA A 205 -3.71 14.29 -12.39
N SER A 206 -4.31 15.32 -12.97
CA SER A 206 -3.77 16.68 -12.99
C SER A 206 -4.85 17.72 -12.73
N GLU A 207 -4.44 18.99 -12.68
CA GLU A 207 -5.34 20.13 -12.49
C GLU A 207 -6.57 20.10 -13.42
N GLN A 208 -6.41 19.73 -14.69
CA GLN A 208 -7.51 19.71 -15.67
C GLN A 208 -7.89 18.31 -16.15
N ALA A 209 -7.12 17.28 -15.81
CA ALA A 209 -7.39 15.89 -16.18
C ALA A 209 -7.60 15.06 -14.92
N HIS A 210 -8.83 15.08 -14.41
CA HIS A 210 -9.26 14.32 -13.24
C HIS A 210 -10.71 13.86 -13.42
N GLY A 211 -11.19 13.01 -12.51
CA GLY A 211 -12.52 12.41 -12.59
C GLY A 211 -13.65 13.25 -12.00
N GLY A 212 -13.38 14.50 -11.60
CA GLY A 212 -14.29 15.33 -10.80
C GLY A 212 -15.08 16.37 -11.61
N ASN A 213 -15.69 17.30 -10.87
CA ASN A 213 -16.33 18.48 -11.45
C ASN A 213 -15.35 19.28 -12.31
N GLN A 214 -15.85 19.98 -13.33
CA GLN A 214 -15.03 20.72 -14.29
C GLN A 214 -14.52 22.07 -13.73
N VAL A 215 -13.79 21.98 -12.62
CA VAL A 215 -13.07 23.06 -11.96
C VAL A 215 -11.65 22.55 -11.64
N PRO A 216 -10.63 23.43 -11.56
CA PRO A 216 -9.27 23.00 -11.30
C PRO A 216 -9.13 22.16 -10.02
N PHE A 217 -8.57 20.96 -10.15
CA PHE A 217 -8.05 20.20 -9.01
C PHE A 217 -6.81 20.89 -8.45
N ILE A 218 -6.71 21.06 -7.13
CA ILE A 218 -5.56 21.71 -6.49
C ILE A 218 -4.96 20.79 -5.43
N LEU A 219 -3.69 20.43 -5.60
CA LEU A 219 -2.91 19.73 -4.58
C LEU A 219 -2.71 20.65 -3.36
N PRO A 220 -3.00 20.17 -2.14
CA PRO A 220 -2.63 20.90 -0.94
C PRO A 220 -1.10 20.97 -0.81
N ALA A 221 -0.62 21.94 -0.04
CA ALA A 221 0.72 21.91 0.53
C ALA A 221 0.75 20.80 1.59
N VAL A 222 1.01 19.57 1.14
CA VAL A 222 0.90 18.36 1.96
C VAL A 222 1.83 18.41 3.16
N ASP A 223 1.26 18.21 4.34
CA ASP A 223 1.96 18.05 5.62
C ASP A 223 1.57 16.75 6.34
N THR A 224 0.52 16.08 5.86
CA THR A 224 -0.04 14.88 6.49
C THR A 224 -0.22 13.81 5.43
N VAL A 225 0.26 12.60 5.72
CA VAL A 225 0.01 11.40 4.90
C VAL A 225 -0.51 10.28 5.78
N LYS A 226 -1.59 9.63 5.35
CA LYS A 226 -2.11 8.41 5.97
C LYS A 226 -1.92 7.23 5.03
N ILE A 227 -1.56 6.07 5.57
CA ILE A 227 -1.32 4.84 4.81
C ILE A 227 -1.99 3.67 5.52
N GLY A 228 -2.85 2.93 4.82
CA GLY A 228 -3.71 1.91 5.42
C GLY A 228 -4.90 1.57 4.54
N TRP A 229 -6.11 1.65 5.11
CA TRP A 229 -7.35 1.35 4.40
C TRP A 229 -8.52 2.17 4.92
N GLN A 230 -9.38 2.58 4.00
CA GLN A 230 -10.75 3.02 4.27
C GLN A 230 -11.65 2.53 3.15
N LEU A 231 -12.85 2.11 3.51
CA LEU A 231 -13.96 1.90 2.60
C LEU A 231 -15.10 2.85 2.98
N TYR A 232 -15.74 3.49 2.01
CA TYR A 232 -16.71 4.56 2.29
C TYR A 232 -18.13 4.04 2.45
N GLN A 233 -18.55 3.16 1.55
CA GLN A 233 -19.89 2.59 1.52
C GLN A 233 -19.98 1.39 2.46
N GLY A 234 -21.10 1.26 3.18
CA GLY A 234 -21.42 0.09 4.00
C GLY A 234 -22.25 -0.96 3.25
N GLY A 235 -22.51 -2.08 3.91
CA GLY A 235 -23.21 -3.22 3.32
C GLY A 235 -22.32 -4.04 2.39
N THR A 236 -21.08 -4.28 2.81
CA THR A 236 -20.02 -4.65 1.88
C THR A 236 -19.85 -6.14 1.72
N ALA A 237 -19.35 -6.55 0.56
CA ALA A 237 -18.86 -7.89 0.31
C ALA A 237 -17.40 -7.79 -0.13
N PRO A 238 -16.43 -8.43 0.57
CA PRO A 238 -16.59 -9.09 1.88
C PRO A 238 -17.00 -8.11 3.00
N ALA A 239 -17.44 -8.65 4.13
CA ALA A 239 -17.85 -7.87 5.31
C ALA A 239 -16.66 -7.27 6.09
N GLY A 240 -15.43 -7.55 5.67
CA GLY A 240 -14.22 -7.01 6.26
C GLY A 240 -13.04 -7.17 5.32
N PHE A 241 -12.03 -6.36 5.54
CA PHE A 241 -10.87 -6.25 4.65
C PHE A 241 -9.60 -6.41 5.46
N ASP A 242 -8.71 -7.26 4.95
CA ASP A 242 -7.39 -7.49 5.50
C ASP A 242 -6.35 -7.10 4.44
N LEU A 243 -5.31 -6.41 4.86
CA LEU A 243 -4.17 -6.08 4.01
C LEU A 243 -2.89 -5.99 4.83
N TRP A 244 -1.79 -6.23 4.16
CA TRP A 244 -0.45 -6.21 4.72
C TRP A 244 0.37 -5.16 4.00
N ILE A 245 1.01 -4.29 4.78
CA ILE A 245 1.84 -3.19 4.31
C ILE A 245 3.21 -3.32 4.94
N ASP A 246 4.26 -3.11 4.15
CA ASP A 246 5.65 -3.08 4.62
C ASP A 246 6.53 -2.27 3.65
N ASP A 247 7.74 -1.91 4.08
CA ASP A 247 8.70 -1.03 3.40
C ASP A 247 8.09 0.29 2.92
N ILE A 248 7.41 0.99 3.84
CA ILE A 248 6.91 2.34 3.61
C ILE A 248 8.09 3.30 3.53
N ALA A 249 8.12 4.13 2.48
CA ALA A 249 9.05 5.25 2.38
C ALA A 249 8.35 6.46 1.75
N LEU A 250 8.49 7.64 2.36
CA LEU A 250 8.20 8.92 1.74
C LEU A 250 9.53 9.62 1.48
N SER A 251 9.75 10.15 0.27
CA SER A 251 11.04 10.71 -0.12
C SER A 251 10.92 11.84 -1.13
N SER A 252 11.82 12.81 -1.09
CA SER A 252 11.97 13.84 -2.13
C SER A 252 12.54 13.32 -3.45
N ARG A 253 12.92 12.04 -3.50
CA ARG A 253 13.44 11.36 -4.69
C ARG A 253 12.63 10.10 -4.96
N ARG A 254 12.57 9.67 -6.22
CA ARG A 254 11.94 8.41 -6.59
C ARG A 254 12.59 7.26 -5.82
N VAL A 255 11.78 6.42 -5.20
CA VAL A 255 12.23 5.31 -4.35
C VAL A 255 12.47 4.07 -5.21
N GLY A 256 11.52 3.82 -6.12
CA GLY A 256 11.51 2.68 -7.01
C GLY A 256 10.86 1.43 -6.41
N CYS A 257 10.49 0.58 -7.36
CA CYS A 257 10.15 -0.82 -7.19
C CYS A 257 11.30 -1.66 -7.77
#